data_AF-A0A9E5EY79-F1
#
_entry.id   AF-A0A9E5EY79-F1
#
_cell.length_a   1.000
_cell.length_b   1.000
_cell.length_c   1.000
_cell.angle_alpha   90.00
_cell.angle_beta   90.00
_cell.angle_gamma   90.00
#
_symmetry.space_group_name_H-M   'P 1'
#
loop_
_entity.id
_entity.type
_entity.pdbx_description
1 polymer ?
#
loop_
_entity_poly.entity_id
_entity_poly.type
_entity_poly.pdbx_seq_one_letter_code
_entity_poly.pdbx_strand_id
1 'polypeptide(L)'
;MINGSRIVAGVLTLGVLSWSWCSGANPVPPVKPILEIPSFGVLKSPTAAEVKAQADAWAKTRPPLSAEQQKAMDALWAGADSYSDKLAQTFALLDPEAATILNQAKESVFEAPQEIPALLKDASKPMFFRANLAVTYSRILSQNKVYELALDTLKLFRPEQVADPSSYLFHRAVAEYSLMMKKEAD
;
A
#
# COMPACT_ATOMS: atom_id res chain seq x y z
N MET A 1 34.42 42.10 44.92
CA MET A 1 35.83 42.23 45.31
C MET A 1 36.65 41.26 44.47
N ILE A 2 37.64 41.82 43.76
CA ILE A 2 38.92 41.24 43.34
C ILE A 2 38.93 39.97 42.45
N ASN A 3 39.27 40.28 41.20
CA ASN A 3 39.91 39.57 40.09
C ASN A 3 41.09 38.63 40.45
N GLY A 4 41.39 37.64 39.60
CA GLY A 4 42.73 36.99 39.53
C GLY A 4 42.68 35.50 39.15
N SER A 5 42.95 35.14 37.89
CA SER A 5 44.26 34.65 37.35
C SER A 5 44.67 33.24 37.79
N ARG A 6 45.38 32.37 37.04
CA ARG A 6 45.71 32.10 35.63
C ARG A 6 46.78 30.98 35.70
N ILE A 7 46.65 29.93 34.88
CA ILE A 7 47.70 29.22 34.09
C ILE A 7 49.04 28.84 34.77
N VAL A 8 49.42 27.54 34.74
CA VAL A 8 50.76 26.97 34.37
C VAL A 8 50.51 25.48 34.02
N ALA A 9 50.70 24.91 32.81
CA ALA A 9 51.83 24.78 31.90
C ALA A 9 52.96 23.80 32.34
N GLY A 10 52.75 22.49 32.12
CA GLY A 10 53.64 21.62 31.35
C GLY A 10 54.96 21.06 31.92
N VAL A 11 55.30 19.88 31.38
CA VAL A 11 56.65 19.33 31.06
C VAL A 11 57.16 18.15 31.89
N LEU A 12 57.05 16.97 31.24
CA LEU A 12 58.03 15.89 31.01
C LEU A 12 58.86 15.31 32.17
N THR A 13 58.71 13.98 32.34
CA THR A 13 59.75 13.09 32.84
C THR A 13 59.94 11.89 31.90
N LEU A 14 61.22 11.61 31.62
CA LEU A 14 61.79 10.56 30.77
C LEU A 14 61.81 9.17 31.42
N GLY A 15 61.83 8.14 30.55
CA GLY A 15 62.42 6.80 30.79
C GLY A 15 61.46 5.80 31.45
N VAL A 16 61.44 4.50 31.16
CA VAL A 16 62.46 3.56 30.66
C VAL A 16 61.74 2.28 30.15
N LEU A 17 62.33 1.65 29.12
CA LEU A 17 62.17 0.28 28.58
C LEU A 17 61.05 -0.66 29.07
N SER A 18 60.36 -1.31 28.11
CA SER A 18 60.18 -2.78 28.14
C SER A 18 59.80 -3.33 26.76
N TRP A 19 60.19 -4.58 26.51
CA TRP A 19 60.32 -5.26 25.23
C TRP A 19 59.03 -5.56 24.46
N SER A 20 59.24 -5.63 23.14
CA SER A 20 58.35 -6.04 22.06
C SER A 20 57.56 -7.32 22.34
N TRP A 21 56.24 -7.19 22.37
CA TRP A 21 55.30 -8.19 21.87
C TRP A 21 54.68 -7.64 20.58
N CYS A 22 55.03 -8.24 19.45
CA CYS A 22 54.36 -7.99 18.17
C CYS A 22 52.96 -8.62 18.22
N SER A 23 51.98 -7.91 18.77
CA SER A 23 50.58 -8.15 18.41
C SER A 23 50.36 -7.49 17.05
N GLY A 24 50.43 -8.30 16.00
CA GLY A 24 50.02 -7.91 14.66
C GLY A 24 48.53 -7.57 14.64
N ALA A 25 48.21 -6.30 14.88
CA ALA A 25 46.93 -5.73 14.51
C ALA A 25 46.94 -5.53 12.99
N ASN A 26 46.41 -6.51 12.25
CA ASN A 26 46.05 -6.27 10.86
C ASN A 26 45.05 -5.10 10.84
N PRO A 27 45.30 -4.02 10.09
CA PRO A 27 44.31 -2.96 9.93
C PRO A 27 43.09 -3.58 9.25
N VAL A 28 41.92 -3.48 9.90
CA VAL A 28 40.63 -3.83 9.29
C VAL A 28 40.50 -2.97 8.04
N PRO A 29 40.42 -3.57 6.84
CA PRO A 29 40.27 -2.79 5.63
C PRO A 29 38.95 -1.99 5.72
N PRO A 30 38.93 -0.75 5.19
CA PRO A 30 37.70 0.04 5.19
C PRO A 30 36.60 -0.77 4.49
N VAL A 31 35.48 -0.96 5.20
CA VAL A 31 34.28 -1.57 4.63
C VAL A 31 33.89 -0.71 3.44
N LYS A 32 34.12 -1.22 2.23
CA LYS A 32 33.64 -0.57 1.01
C LYS A 32 32.13 -0.36 1.18
N PRO A 33 31.60 0.83 0.82
CA PRO A 33 30.16 1.04 0.83
C PRO A 33 29.51 -0.13 0.10
N ILE A 34 28.58 -0.80 0.78
CA ILE A 34 27.73 -1.80 0.14
C ILE A 34 27.17 -1.11 -1.10
N LEU A 35 27.49 -1.68 -2.27
CA LEU A 35 26.96 -1.22 -3.56
C LEU A 35 25.49 -0.87 -3.34
N GLU A 36 25.10 0.39 -3.59
CA GLU A 36 23.70 0.80 -3.52
C GLU A 36 22.92 -0.19 -4.37
N ILE A 37 22.19 -1.09 -3.72
CA ILE A 37 21.31 -2.02 -4.40
C ILE A 37 20.36 -1.09 -5.14
N PRO A 38 20.28 -1.15 -6.48
CA PRO A 38 19.32 -0.33 -7.20
C PRO A 38 17.95 -0.59 -6.58
N SER A 39 17.45 0.41 -5.85
CA SER A 39 16.17 0.30 -5.15
C SER A 39 15.10 0.33 -6.23
N PHE A 40 14.52 -0.83 -6.52
CA PHE A 40 13.26 -0.88 -7.25
C PHE A 40 12.23 -0.02 -6.51
N GLY A 41 11.33 0.63 -7.25
CA GLY A 41 10.48 1.73 -6.78
C GLY A 41 9.88 1.52 -5.39
N VAL A 42 10.00 2.53 -4.52
CA VAL A 42 9.60 2.50 -3.11
C VAL A 42 8.09 2.67 -2.96
N LEU A 43 7.31 1.79 -3.60
CA LEU A 43 5.88 1.72 -3.38
C LEU A 43 5.65 1.02 -2.04
N LYS A 44 5.27 1.79 -1.02
CA LYS A 44 4.98 1.26 0.31
C LYS A 44 3.49 1.02 0.45
N SER A 45 3.11 -0.21 0.73
CA SER A 45 1.74 -0.51 1.16
C SER A 45 1.48 0.12 2.53
N PRO A 46 0.32 0.77 2.73
CA PRO A 46 -0.07 1.25 4.06
C PRO A 46 -0.23 0.08 5.04
N THR A 47 -0.04 0.37 6.31
CA THR A 47 -0.25 -0.59 7.40
C THR A 47 -1.74 -0.86 7.62
N ALA A 48 -2.06 -1.99 8.26
CA ALA A 48 -3.43 -2.35 8.64
C ALA A 48 -4.18 -1.22 9.37
N ALA A 49 -3.47 -0.59 10.32
CA ALA A 49 -4.01 0.46 11.16
C ALA A 49 -4.31 1.73 10.35
N GLU A 50 -3.43 2.10 9.42
CA GLU A 50 -3.63 3.25 8.52
C GLU A 50 -4.81 3.02 7.58
N VAL A 51 -4.96 1.82 7.03
CA VAL A 51 -6.09 1.49 6.15
C VAL A 51 -7.41 1.53 6.92
N LYS A 52 -7.45 0.93 8.12
CA LYS A 52 -8.64 1.01 8.98
C LYS A 52 -8.97 2.46 9.35
N ALA A 53 -7.97 3.27 9.70
CA ALA A 53 -8.18 4.68 10.02
C ALA A 53 -8.78 5.46 8.84
N GLN A 54 -8.34 5.18 7.61
CA GLN A 54 -8.91 5.79 6.40
C GLN A 54 -10.35 5.31 6.14
N ALA A 55 -10.64 4.02 6.38
CA ALA A 55 -12.00 3.49 6.30
C ALA A 55 -12.94 4.15 7.32
N ASP A 56 -12.49 4.28 8.58
CA ASP A 56 -13.23 4.94 9.65
C ASP A 56 -13.45 6.43 9.33
N ALA A 57 -12.42 7.11 8.79
CA ALA A 57 -12.52 8.50 8.36
C ALA A 57 -13.54 8.67 7.22
N TRP A 58 -13.54 7.76 6.25
CA TRP A 58 -14.53 7.74 5.18
C TRP A 58 -15.94 7.46 5.72
N ALA A 59 -16.10 6.47 6.61
CA ALA A 59 -17.39 6.12 7.20
C ALA A 59 -18.02 7.30 7.97
N LYS A 60 -17.20 8.15 8.62
CA LYS A 60 -17.68 9.37 9.29
C LYS A 60 -18.23 10.45 8.35
N THR A 61 -17.95 10.37 7.05
CA THR A 61 -18.57 11.25 6.05
C THR A 61 -20.00 10.82 5.68
N ARG A 62 -20.42 9.64 6.14
CA ARG A 62 -21.77 9.10 5.97
C ARG A 62 -22.68 9.48 7.13
N PRO A 63 -24.00 9.30 6.99
CA PRO A 63 -24.90 9.31 8.14
C PRO A 63 -24.41 8.38 9.26
N PRO A 64 -24.71 8.71 10.54
CA PRO A 64 -24.33 7.88 11.67
C PRO A 64 -24.78 6.43 11.49
N LEU A 65 -23.87 5.50 11.83
CA LEU A 65 -24.12 4.07 11.71
C LEU A 65 -25.20 3.61 12.68
N SER A 66 -26.10 2.74 12.22
CA SER A 66 -26.98 2.01 13.12
C SER A 66 -26.18 1.05 14.00
N ALA A 67 -26.75 0.60 15.12
CA ALA A 67 -26.11 -0.39 15.99
C ALA A 67 -25.77 -1.69 15.23
N GLU A 68 -26.60 -2.07 14.26
CA GLU A 68 -26.37 -3.24 13.39
C GLU A 68 -25.20 -3.01 12.43
N GLN A 69 -25.13 -1.83 11.81
CA GLN A 69 -24.02 -1.46 10.93
C GLN A 69 -22.71 -1.37 11.69
N GLN A 70 -22.72 -0.81 12.90
CA GLN A 70 -21.53 -0.76 13.75
C GLN A 70 -21.05 -2.17 14.11
N LYS A 71 -21.95 -3.06 14.52
CA LYS A 71 -21.62 -4.46 14.81
C LYS A 71 -21.06 -5.19 13.59
N ALA A 72 -21.65 -4.98 12.41
CA ALA A 72 -21.16 -5.55 11.16
C ALA A 72 -19.77 -5.03 10.79
N MET A 73 -19.52 -3.73 10.99
CA MET A 73 -18.21 -3.12 10.79
C MET A 73 -17.15 -3.73 11.73
N ASP A 74 -17.47 -3.84 13.01
CA ASP A 74 -16.55 -4.40 14.01
C ASP A 74 -16.19 -5.85 13.69
N ALA A 75 -17.17 -6.67 13.31
CA ALA A 75 -16.97 -8.05 12.89
C ALA A 75 -16.12 -8.16 11.62
N LEU A 76 -16.40 -7.31 10.62
CA LEU A 76 -15.64 -7.26 9.36
C LEU A 76 -14.16 -6.97 9.59
N TRP A 77 -13.86 -5.97 10.43
CA TRP A 77 -12.47 -5.57 10.69
C TRP A 77 -11.72 -6.54 11.60
N ALA A 78 -12.43 -7.30 12.44
CA ALA A 78 -11.86 -8.40 13.22
C ALA A 78 -11.54 -9.66 12.40
N GLY A 79 -12.10 -9.80 11.19
CA GLY A 79 -11.87 -10.95 10.30
C GLY A 79 -10.44 -11.06 9.74
N ALA A 80 -10.15 -12.16 9.05
CA ALA A 80 -8.84 -12.44 8.45
C ALA A 80 -8.70 -12.00 6.97
N ASP A 81 -9.75 -11.41 6.40
CA ASP A 81 -9.78 -10.99 4.99
C ASP A 81 -8.71 -9.96 4.65
N SER A 82 -8.36 -9.87 3.36
CA SER A 82 -7.45 -8.85 2.85
C SER A 82 -8.00 -7.44 3.08
N TYR A 83 -7.11 -6.44 3.15
CA TYR A 83 -7.55 -5.05 3.35
C TYR A 83 -8.45 -4.55 2.21
N SER A 84 -8.15 -4.94 0.97
CA SER A 84 -8.99 -4.64 -0.20
C SER A 84 -10.41 -5.20 -0.07
N ASP A 85 -10.52 -6.43 0.44
CA ASP A 85 -11.81 -7.08 0.64
C ASP A 85 -12.57 -6.44 1.81
N LYS A 86 -11.89 -6.11 2.91
CA LYS A 86 -12.48 -5.36 4.03
C LYS A 86 -12.96 -3.98 3.62
N LEU A 87 -12.21 -3.26 2.79
CA LEU A 87 -12.62 -1.95 2.27
C LEU A 87 -13.84 -2.09 1.35
N ALA A 88 -13.83 -3.03 0.41
CA ALA A 88 -14.96 -3.26 -0.49
C ALA A 88 -16.24 -3.64 0.28
N GLN A 89 -16.12 -4.49 1.31
CA GLN A 89 -17.24 -4.84 2.19
C GLN A 89 -17.70 -3.65 3.04
N THR A 90 -16.79 -2.83 3.55
CA THR A 90 -17.11 -1.57 4.24
C THR A 90 -17.90 -0.63 3.33
N PHE A 91 -17.46 -0.50 2.08
CA PHE A 91 -18.12 0.33 1.08
C PHE A 91 -19.50 -0.19 0.72
N ALA A 92 -19.66 -1.49 0.46
CA ALA A 92 -20.95 -2.12 0.19
C ALA A 92 -21.92 -2.01 1.38
N LEU A 93 -21.42 -2.07 2.62
CA LEU A 93 -22.25 -1.94 3.82
C LEU A 93 -22.84 -0.53 3.97
N LEU A 94 -22.09 0.50 3.56
CA LEU A 94 -22.43 1.91 3.80
C LEU A 94 -22.88 2.68 2.54
N ASP A 95 -22.81 2.04 1.38
CA ASP A 95 -23.20 2.61 0.09
C ASP A 95 -23.94 1.58 -0.78
N PRO A 96 -25.23 1.80 -1.06
CA PRO A 96 -26.01 0.85 -1.85
C PRO A 96 -25.54 0.76 -3.31
N GLU A 97 -24.97 1.82 -3.87
CA GLU A 97 -24.44 1.82 -5.24
C GLU A 97 -23.15 0.99 -5.32
N ALA A 98 -22.24 1.12 -4.35
CA ALA A 98 -21.06 0.27 -4.23
C ALA A 98 -21.43 -1.22 -4.08
N ALA A 99 -22.44 -1.53 -3.27
CA ALA A 99 -22.95 -2.90 -3.13
C ALA A 99 -23.47 -3.44 -4.47
N THR A 100 -24.22 -2.63 -5.20
CA THR A 100 -24.76 -2.97 -6.52
C THR A 100 -23.65 -3.28 -7.51
N ILE A 101 -22.65 -2.40 -7.60
CA ILE A 101 -21.52 -2.55 -8.53
C ILE A 101 -20.71 -3.81 -8.23
N LEU A 102 -20.45 -4.11 -6.95
CA LEU A 102 -19.72 -5.32 -6.57
C LEU A 102 -20.52 -6.59 -6.84
N ASN A 103 -21.85 -6.56 -6.69
CA ASN A 103 -22.70 -7.69 -7.05
C ASN A 103 -22.74 -7.88 -8.56
N GLN A 104 -22.89 -6.82 -9.35
CA GLN A 104 -22.78 -6.88 -10.82
C GLN A 104 -21.43 -7.45 -11.28
N ALA A 105 -20.33 -7.06 -10.61
CA ALA A 105 -19.02 -7.63 -10.89
C ALA A 105 -19.00 -9.15 -10.65
N LYS A 106 -19.59 -9.64 -9.56
CA LYS A 106 -19.64 -11.08 -9.26
C LYS A 106 -20.45 -11.85 -10.31
N GLU A 107 -21.58 -11.28 -10.74
CA GLU A 107 -22.44 -11.86 -11.78
C GLU A 107 -21.84 -11.78 -13.19
N SER A 108 -20.69 -11.12 -13.37
CA SER A 108 -20.04 -10.96 -14.68
C SER A 108 -19.59 -12.27 -15.34
N VAL A 109 -19.59 -13.37 -14.60
CA VAL A 109 -19.42 -14.73 -15.15
C VAL A 109 -20.57 -15.13 -16.08
N PHE A 110 -21.77 -14.60 -15.84
CA PHE A 110 -22.96 -14.85 -16.65
C PHE A 110 -23.19 -13.72 -17.66
N GLU A 111 -23.11 -12.47 -17.19
CA GLU A 111 -23.33 -11.29 -18.01
C GLU A 111 -22.29 -10.22 -17.71
N ALA A 112 -21.31 -10.08 -18.59
CA ALA A 112 -20.24 -9.10 -18.43
C ALA A 112 -20.80 -7.67 -18.48
N PRO A 113 -20.44 -6.80 -17.51
CA PRO A 113 -20.73 -5.39 -17.61
C PRO A 113 -20.11 -4.81 -18.88
N GLN A 114 -20.83 -3.91 -19.56
CA GLN A 114 -20.39 -3.33 -20.83
C GLN A 114 -19.59 -2.03 -20.63
N GLU A 115 -19.82 -1.33 -19.51
CA GLU A 115 -19.20 -0.05 -19.23
C GLU A 115 -18.69 0.02 -17.81
N ILE A 116 -17.68 0.87 -17.59
CA ILE A 116 -17.18 1.15 -16.26
C ILE A 116 -18.25 1.93 -15.49
N PRO A 117 -18.66 1.47 -14.29
CA PRO A 117 -19.68 2.14 -13.49
C PRO A 117 -19.40 3.62 -13.26
N ALA A 118 -20.43 4.46 -13.40
CA ALA A 118 -20.33 5.91 -13.26
C ALA A 118 -19.75 6.33 -11.90
N LEU A 119 -20.08 5.60 -10.82
CA LEU A 119 -19.55 5.81 -9.47
C LEU A 119 -18.02 5.86 -9.42
N LEU A 120 -17.33 5.04 -10.21
CA LEU A 120 -15.87 4.98 -10.23
C LEU A 120 -15.25 6.22 -10.90
N LYS A 121 -16.01 6.89 -11.77
CA LYS A 121 -15.60 8.11 -12.49
C LYS A 121 -16.07 9.40 -11.80
N ASP A 122 -16.97 9.30 -10.82
CA ASP A 122 -17.56 10.46 -10.15
C ASP A 122 -16.54 11.21 -9.27
N ALA A 123 -15.98 12.30 -9.80
CA ALA A 123 -15.01 13.12 -9.10
C ALA A 123 -15.55 13.78 -7.82
N SER A 124 -16.87 13.83 -7.61
CA SER A 124 -17.47 14.32 -6.36
C SER A 124 -17.26 13.34 -5.19
N LYS A 125 -17.00 12.06 -5.49
CA LYS A 125 -16.72 11.05 -4.46
C LYS A 125 -15.24 11.04 -4.08
N PRO A 126 -14.91 10.77 -2.81
CA PRO A 126 -13.52 10.69 -2.36
C PRO A 126 -12.68 9.71 -3.19
N MET A 127 -11.46 10.12 -3.52
CA MET A 127 -10.52 9.29 -4.30
C MET A 127 -10.24 7.95 -3.62
N PHE A 128 -10.06 7.95 -2.30
CA PHE A 128 -9.85 6.73 -1.51
C PHE A 128 -10.97 5.70 -1.72
N PHE A 129 -12.22 6.15 -1.75
CA PHE A 129 -13.38 5.28 -1.96
C PHE A 129 -13.40 4.70 -3.38
N ARG A 130 -13.29 5.57 -4.39
CA ARG A 130 -13.37 5.13 -5.79
C ARG A 130 -12.22 4.22 -6.18
N ALA A 131 -10.99 4.56 -5.79
CA ALA A 131 -9.80 3.80 -6.14
C ALA A 131 -9.81 2.40 -5.52
N ASN A 132 -10.14 2.29 -4.22
CA ASN A 132 -10.17 0.99 -3.55
C ASN A 132 -11.37 0.13 -3.97
N LEU A 133 -12.52 0.75 -4.29
CA LEU A 133 -13.65 0.02 -4.88
C LEU A 133 -13.29 -0.53 -6.27
N ALA A 134 -12.60 0.27 -7.08
CA ALA A 134 -12.14 -0.10 -8.42
C ALA A 134 -11.16 -1.29 -8.39
N VAL A 135 -10.26 -1.37 -7.41
CA VAL A 135 -9.34 -2.52 -7.27
C VAL A 135 -10.12 -3.83 -7.09
N THR A 136 -11.07 -3.86 -6.14
CA THR A 136 -11.85 -5.08 -5.90
C THR A 136 -12.78 -5.39 -7.07
N TYR A 137 -13.39 -4.38 -7.69
CA TYR A 137 -14.19 -4.54 -8.90
C TYR A 137 -13.38 -5.18 -10.04
N SER A 138 -12.21 -4.61 -10.37
CA SER A 138 -11.33 -5.14 -11.41
C SER A 138 -10.77 -6.52 -11.09
N ARG A 139 -10.49 -6.81 -9.81
CA ARG A 139 -10.10 -8.16 -9.36
C ARG A 139 -11.16 -9.18 -9.74
N ILE A 140 -12.42 -8.92 -9.38
CA ILE A 140 -13.54 -9.82 -9.68
C ILE A 140 -13.71 -9.98 -11.20
N LEU A 141 -13.70 -8.88 -11.95
CA LEU A 141 -13.79 -8.92 -13.41
C LEU A 141 -12.67 -9.72 -14.06
N SER A 142 -11.42 -9.55 -13.61
CA SER A 142 -10.28 -10.30 -14.13
C SER A 142 -10.39 -11.80 -13.85
N GLN A 143 -10.90 -12.19 -12.67
CA GLN A 143 -11.16 -13.59 -12.33
C GLN A 143 -12.25 -14.20 -13.23
N ASN A 144 -13.21 -13.39 -13.64
CA ASN A 144 -14.27 -13.76 -14.58
C ASN A 144 -13.91 -13.55 -16.06
N LYS A 145 -12.62 -13.30 -16.36
CA LYS A 145 -12.07 -13.12 -17.72
C LYS A 145 -12.59 -11.88 -18.47
N VAL A 146 -13.16 -10.91 -17.78
CA VAL A 146 -13.59 -9.62 -18.34
C VAL A 146 -12.41 -8.64 -18.33
N TYR A 147 -11.35 -8.97 -19.08
CA TYR A 147 -10.04 -8.31 -18.97
C TYR A 147 -9.99 -6.87 -19.49
N GLU A 148 -10.68 -6.56 -20.59
CA GLU A 148 -10.73 -5.20 -21.17
C GLU A 148 -11.27 -4.21 -20.13
N LEU A 149 -12.44 -4.53 -19.56
CA LEU A 149 -13.08 -3.66 -18.58
C LEU A 149 -12.32 -3.63 -17.25
N ALA A 150 -11.75 -4.75 -16.81
CA ALA A 150 -10.89 -4.79 -15.62
C ALA A 150 -9.69 -3.85 -15.77
N LEU A 151 -9.01 -3.91 -16.93
CA LEU A 151 -7.84 -3.10 -17.23
C LEU A 151 -8.20 -1.61 -17.35
N ASP A 152 -9.25 -1.29 -18.08
CA ASP A 152 -9.67 0.10 -18.25
C ASP A 152 -10.16 0.72 -16.93
N THR A 153 -10.78 -0.07 -16.05
CA THR A 153 -11.11 0.36 -14.69
C THR A 153 -9.86 0.63 -13.85
N LEU A 154 -8.83 -0.23 -13.93
CA LEU A 154 -7.56 -0.02 -13.21
C LEU A 154 -6.80 1.21 -13.72
N LYS A 155 -6.88 1.52 -15.03
CA LYS A 155 -6.26 2.72 -15.63
C LYS A 155 -6.86 4.04 -15.15
N LEU A 156 -8.03 4.04 -14.52
CA LEU A 156 -8.61 5.25 -13.91
C LEU A 156 -7.80 5.73 -12.70
N PHE A 157 -7.00 4.86 -12.09
CA PHE A 157 -6.28 5.12 -10.85
C PHE A 157 -4.81 4.70 -10.97
N ARG A 158 -3.99 5.19 -10.04
CA ARG A 158 -2.59 4.81 -9.91
C ARG A 158 -2.39 3.88 -8.70
N PRO A 159 -1.37 3.00 -8.70
CA PRO A 159 -1.11 2.11 -7.59
C PRO A 159 -0.83 2.83 -6.26
N GLU A 160 -0.35 4.08 -6.28
CA GLU A 160 -0.10 4.86 -5.06
C GLU A 160 -1.39 5.36 -4.38
N GLN A 161 -2.53 5.26 -5.07
CA GLN A 161 -3.82 5.77 -4.58
C GLN A 161 -4.66 4.70 -3.89
N VAL A 162 -4.17 3.45 -3.83
CA VAL A 162 -4.91 2.31 -3.31
C VAL A 162 -4.26 1.77 -2.04
N ALA A 163 -5.06 1.12 -1.20
CA ALA A 163 -4.61 0.51 0.04
C ALA A 163 -3.83 -0.79 -0.18
N ASP A 164 -3.99 -1.42 -1.34
CA ASP A 164 -3.28 -2.64 -1.73
C ASP A 164 -2.69 -2.50 -3.15
N PRO A 165 -1.53 -1.84 -3.26
CA PRO A 165 -0.90 -1.63 -4.55
C PRO A 165 -0.44 -2.94 -5.20
N SER A 166 -0.16 -3.97 -4.42
CA SER A 166 0.23 -5.30 -4.90
C SER A 166 -0.91 -5.97 -5.65
N SER A 167 -2.12 -5.98 -5.08
CA SER A 167 -3.31 -6.51 -5.75
C SER A 167 -3.65 -5.72 -7.02
N TYR A 168 -3.55 -4.39 -6.97
CA TYR A 168 -3.70 -3.54 -8.15
C TYR A 168 -2.76 -3.96 -9.29
N LEU A 169 -1.45 -4.07 -9.01
CA LEU A 169 -0.45 -4.38 -10.03
C LEU A 169 -0.57 -5.81 -10.54
N PHE A 170 -0.90 -6.75 -9.66
CA PHE A 170 -1.12 -8.14 -10.02
C PHE A 170 -2.28 -8.29 -11.00
N HIS A 171 -3.46 -7.74 -10.66
CA HIS A 171 -4.63 -7.85 -11.52
C HIS A 171 -4.50 -7.05 -12.81
N ARG A 172 -3.76 -5.93 -12.78
CA ARG A 172 -3.38 -5.19 -13.99
C ARG A 172 -2.52 -6.04 -14.92
N ALA A 173 -1.47 -6.67 -14.40
CA ALA A 173 -0.58 -7.52 -15.19
C ALA A 173 -1.32 -8.74 -15.78
N VAL A 174 -2.20 -9.38 -15.00
CA VAL A 174 -3.05 -10.49 -15.47
C VAL A 174 -3.93 -10.05 -16.65
N ALA A 175 -4.57 -8.89 -16.56
CA ALA A 175 -5.40 -8.35 -17.63
C ALA A 175 -4.56 -7.98 -18.87
N GLU A 176 -3.46 -7.23 -18.70
CA GLU A 176 -2.57 -6.85 -19.81
C GLU A 176 -2.03 -8.09 -20.54
N TYR A 177 -1.50 -9.08 -19.82
CA TYR A 177 -0.98 -10.31 -20.40
C TYR A 177 -2.06 -11.08 -21.18
N SER A 178 -3.25 -11.25 -20.60
CA SER A 178 -4.35 -11.98 -21.24
C SER A 178 -4.80 -11.33 -22.55
N LEU A 179 -4.79 -10.00 -22.61
CA LEU A 179 -5.15 -9.23 -23.81
C LEU A 179 -4.06 -9.26 -24.89
N MET A 180 -2.79 -9.39 -24.51
CA MET A 180 -1.70 -9.64 -25.47
C MET A 180 -1.87 -11.00 -26.15
N MET A 181 -2.12 -12.06 -25.38
CA MET A 181 -2.32 -13.41 -25.91
C MET A 181 -3.52 -13.50 -26.86
N LYS A 182 -4.57 -12.70 -26.63
CA LYS A 182 -5.71 -12.61 -27.56
C LYS A 182 -5.30 -12.08 -28.93
N LYS A 183 -4.45 -11.05 -28.98
CA LYS A 183 -3.97 -10.46 -30.24
C LYS A 183 -3.03 -11.37 -31.02
N GLU A 184 -2.38 -12.32 -30.36
CA GLU A 184 -1.50 -13.32 -31.01
C GLU A 184 -2.27 -14.50 -31.61
N ALA A 185 -3.54 -14.69 -31.23
CA ALA A 185 -4.39 -15.78 -31.71
C ALA A 185 -5.16 -15.45 -32.99
N ASP A 186 -5.09 -14.19 -33.46
CA ASP A 186 -5.70 -13.67 -34.70
C ASP A 186 -4.66 -13.56 -35.82
#